data_AF-A0A9E4ZPC1-F1
#
_entry.id   AF-A0A9E4ZPC1-F1
#
_cell.length_a   1.000
_cell.length_b   1.000
_cell.length_c   1.000
_cell.angle_alpha   90.00
_cell.angle_beta   90.00
_cell.angle_gamma   90.00
#
_symmetry.space_group_name_H-M   'P 1'
#
loop_
_entity.id
_entity.type
_entity.pdbx_description
1 polymer ?
#
loop_
_entity_poly.entity_id
_entity_poly.type
_entity_poly.pdbx_seq_one_letter_code
_entity_poly.pdbx_strand_id
1 'polypeptide(L)'
;MLPIPPMLVDLVGNALASMDGVIFADLAACPSCRGQVIGHDMRAKRFAVILDQGKEHTIRVFVKRFYCQDCNALCYADAPFYPDTRLASPIVDLCILLSQQMPFNQVAQHLLAMGIVVDRGTIRNYASRDFGAIPATNLFGFLLPLPLLNLATFALSREGRPIVGAEVLAACGFPPANRAPPHGRATPKERDQRDEQEEKEEREP
;
A
#
# COMPACT_ATOMS: atom_id res chain seq x y z
N MET A 1 10.67 1.65 25.16
CA MET A 1 10.46 1.97 23.75
C MET A 1 11.63 2.84 23.33
N LEU A 2 12.41 2.45 22.31
CA LEU A 2 13.49 3.32 21.82
C LEU A 2 12.86 4.59 21.24
N PRO A 3 13.42 5.79 21.52
CA PRO A 3 12.95 7.02 20.91
C PRO A 3 13.09 6.91 19.39
N ILE A 4 12.04 7.25 18.66
CA ILE A 4 12.06 7.25 17.20
C ILE A 4 12.83 8.49 16.75
N PRO A 5 13.92 8.35 15.97
CA PRO A 5 14.68 9.50 15.49
C PRO A 5 13.80 10.39 14.62
N PRO A 6 13.81 11.73 14.81
CA PRO A 6 13.03 12.65 13.98
C PRO A 6 13.30 12.48 12.48
N MET A 7 14.56 12.23 12.10
CA MET A 7 14.93 11.98 10.70
C MET A 7 14.22 10.76 10.10
N LEU A 8 13.93 9.73 10.89
CA LEU A 8 13.19 8.56 10.42
C LEU A 8 11.71 8.91 10.19
N VAL A 9 11.13 9.70 11.09
CA VAL A 9 9.76 10.21 10.97
C VAL A 9 9.62 11.06 9.71
N ASP A 10 10.53 12.01 9.50
CA ASP A 10 10.53 12.88 8.32
C ASP A 10 10.71 12.08 7.02
N LEU A 11 11.64 11.11 7.03
CA LEU A 11 11.92 10.26 5.87
C LEU A 11 10.67 9.46 5.46
N VAL A 12 10.03 8.80 6.41
CA VAL A 12 8.84 7.97 6.17
C VAL A 12 7.63 8.84 5.85
N GLY A 13 7.41 9.93 6.58
CA GLY A 13 6.32 10.86 6.36
C GLY A 13 6.37 11.47 4.96
N ASN A 14 7.53 11.98 4.53
CA ASN A 14 7.69 12.55 3.18
C ASN A 14 7.51 11.50 2.09
N ALA A 15 7.99 10.26 2.30
CA ALA A 15 7.78 9.17 1.37
C ALA A 15 6.29 8.89 1.14
N LEU A 16 5.53 8.75 2.23
CA LEU A 16 4.10 8.47 2.18
C LEU A 16 3.31 9.64 1.61
N ALA A 17 3.58 10.86 2.07
CA ALA A 17 2.92 12.07 1.58
C ALA A 17 3.12 12.24 0.06
N SER A 18 4.30 11.91 -0.45
CA SER A 18 4.58 12.02 -1.89
C SER A 18 3.70 11.11 -2.74
N MET A 19 3.15 10.03 -2.19
CA MET A 19 2.32 9.09 -2.94
C MET A 19 0.90 9.59 -3.20
N ASP A 20 0.49 10.72 -2.62
CA ASP A 20 -0.85 11.23 -2.81
C ASP A 20 -1.12 11.61 -4.28
N GLY A 21 -2.23 11.13 -4.81
CA GLY A 21 -2.63 11.34 -6.20
C GLY A 21 -1.93 10.47 -7.25
N VAL A 22 -1.02 9.56 -6.87
CA VAL A 22 -0.32 8.71 -7.84
C VAL A 22 -1.29 7.82 -8.61
N ILE A 23 -1.10 7.74 -9.93
CA ILE A 23 -1.94 6.96 -10.84
C ILE A 23 -1.22 5.67 -11.26
N PHE A 24 -1.91 4.55 -11.11
CA PHE A 24 -1.55 3.24 -11.63
C PHE A 24 -2.51 2.87 -12.76
N ALA A 25 -2.04 2.90 -14.01
CA ALA A 25 -2.89 2.76 -15.19
C ALA A 25 -2.51 1.57 -16.09
N ASP A 26 -1.49 0.80 -15.73
CA ASP A 26 -0.94 -0.24 -16.60
C ASP A 26 -1.36 -1.63 -16.14
N LEU A 27 -1.84 -2.43 -17.09
CA LEU A 27 -2.12 -3.86 -16.94
C LEU A 27 -1.88 -4.53 -18.30
N ALA A 28 -0.92 -5.44 -18.37
CA ALA A 28 -0.54 -6.07 -19.65
C ALA A 28 -1.62 -7.04 -20.17
N ALA A 29 -2.20 -7.84 -19.29
CA ALA A 29 -3.20 -8.86 -19.63
C ALA A 29 -4.03 -9.23 -18.40
N CYS A 30 -5.17 -9.89 -18.62
CA CYS A 30 -6.01 -10.38 -17.53
C CYS A 30 -5.20 -11.33 -16.61
N PRO A 31 -5.15 -11.09 -15.29
CA PRO A 31 -4.45 -11.98 -14.36
C PRO A 31 -5.03 -13.39 -14.31
N SER A 32 -6.32 -13.55 -14.61
CA SER A 32 -7.05 -14.83 -14.51
C SER A 32 -6.88 -15.72 -15.75
N CYS A 33 -7.03 -15.16 -16.95
CA CYS A 33 -7.01 -15.94 -18.21
C CYS A 33 -5.97 -15.48 -19.24
N ARG A 34 -5.18 -14.44 -18.93
CA ARG A 34 -4.23 -13.78 -19.86
C ARG A 34 -4.86 -13.11 -21.08
N GLY A 35 -6.19 -13.02 -21.12
CA GLY A 35 -6.94 -12.35 -22.17
C GLY A 35 -6.73 -10.84 -22.25
N GLN A 36 -7.17 -10.26 -23.37
CA GLN A 36 -7.10 -8.82 -23.60
C GLN A 36 -7.99 -8.07 -22.59
N VAL A 37 -7.54 -6.89 -22.18
CA VAL A 37 -8.22 -6.04 -21.20
C VAL A 37 -8.62 -4.71 -21.83
N ILE A 38 -9.82 -4.23 -21.49
CA ILE A 38 -10.33 -2.91 -21.87
C ILE A 38 -10.49 -2.05 -20.63
N GLY A 39 -10.05 -0.79 -20.71
CA GLY A 39 -10.15 0.15 -19.59
C GLY A 39 -11.60 0.41 -19.20
N HIS A 40 -11.87 0.46 -17.91
CA HIS A 40 -13.18 0.77 -17.34
C HIS A 40 -13.17 2.16 -16.72
N ASP A 41 -12.75 2.28 -15.46
CA ASP A 41 -12.71 3.53 -14.71
C ASP A 41 -11.51 3.58 -13.75
N MET A 42 -11.42 4.66 -12.98
CA MET A 42 -10.39 4.83 -11.95
C MET A 42 -10.99 4.61 -10.58
N ARG A 43 -10.29 3.85 -9.73
CA ARG A 43 -10.67 3.65 -8.33
C ARG A 43 -9.67 4.28 -7.39
N ALA A 44 -10.14 5.15 -6.50
CA ALA A 44 -9.33 5.63 -5.40
C ALA A 44 -9.07 4.51 -4.40
N LYS A 45 -7.82 4.36 -3.95
CA LYS A 45 -7.41 3.40 -2.93
C LYS A 45 -6.58 4.11 -1.87
N ARG A 46 -6.82 3.74 -0.61
CA ARG A 46 -6.09 4.25 0.53
C ARG A 46 -4.68 3.66 0.57
N PHE A 47 -3.67 4.48 0.31
CA PHE A 47 -2.28 4.04 0.34
C PHE A 47 -1.79 3.95 1.79
N ALA A 48 -1.99 5.01 2.55
CA ALA A 48 -1.67 5.14 3.97
C ALA A 48 -2.59 6.18 4.62
N VAL A 49 -2.65 6.17 5.96
CA VAL A 49 -3.19 7.29 6.75
C VAL A 49 -2.02 7.84 7.56
N ILE A 50 -1.78 9.14 7.45
CA ILE A 50 -0.72 9.82 8.17
C ILE A 50 -1.29 10.86 9.12
N LEU A 51 -0.57 11.20 10.18
CA LEU A 51 -0.88 12.29 11.08
C LEU A 51 -0.12 13.53 10.64
N ASP A 52 -0.83 14.54 10.14
CA ASP A 52 -0.26 15.84 9.80
C ASP A 52 -0.87 16.93 10.70
N GLN A 53 0.00 17.65 11.43
CA GLN A 53 -0.40 18.68 12.40
C GLN A 53 -1.51 18.23 13.39
N GLY A 54 -1.46 16.96 13.82
CA GLY A 54 -2.44 16.38 14.73
C GLY A 54 -3.78 15.99 14.10
N LYS A 55 -3.90 16.06 12.78
CA LYS A 55 -5.08 15.61 12.02
C LYS A 55 -4.72 14.42 11.15
N GLU A 56 -5.65 13.47 11.03
CA GLU A 56 -5.49 12.36 10.11
C GLU A 56 -5.66 12.84 8.66
N HIS A 57 -4.69 12.49 7.82
CA HIS A 57 -4.71 12.73 6.39
C HIS A 57 -4.61 11.40 5.65
N THR A 58 -5.60 11.12 4.82
CA THR A 58 -5.63 9.89 4.02
C THR A 58 -4.89 10.12 2.71
N ILE A 59 -3.78 9.40 2.51
CA ILE A 59 -3.04 9.39 1.25
C ILE A 59 -3.76 8.46 0.28
N ARG A 60 -4.21 8.99 -0.86
CA ARG A 60 -4.98 8.25 -1.86
C ARG A 60 -4.20 8.09 -3.14
N VAL A 61 -4.27 6.90 -3.72
CA VAL A 61 -3.76 6.61 -5.07
C VAL A 61 -4.91 6.16 -5.96
N PHE A 62 -4.75 6.32 -7.27
CA PHE A 62 -5.78 5.97 -8.25
C PHE A 62 -5.34 4.75 -9.05
N VAL A 63 -6.10 3.67 -8.98
CA VAL A 63 -5.83 2.42 -9.70
C VAL A 63 -6.88 2.22 -10.78
N LYS A 64 -6.44 2.10 -12.03
CA LYS A 64 -7.32 1.85 -13.17
C LYS A 64 -7.93 0.45 -13.08
N ARG A 65 -9.23 0.34 -13.32
CA ARG A 65 -9.94 -0.93 -13.46
C ARG A 65 -10.09 -1.27 -14.95
N PHE A 66 -10.17 -2.56 -15.23
CA PHE A 66 -10.33 -3.10 -16.56
C PHE A 66 -11.32 -4.25 -16.57
N TYR A 67 -12.00 -4.47 -17.68
CA TYR A 67 -12.69 -5.74 -17.94
C TYR A 67 -11.86 -6.60 -18.89
N CYS A 68 -11.76 -7.89 -18.59
CA CYS A 68 -11.22 -8.86 -19.54
C CYS A 68 -12.25 -9.16 -20.63
N GLN A 69 -11.83 -9.13 -21.89
CA GLN A 69 -12.71 -9.43 -23.02
C GLN A 69 -13.05 -10.92 -23.16
N ASP A 70 -12.23 -11.81 -22.59
CA ASP A 70 -12.41 -13.26 -22.75
C ASP A 70 -13.20 -13.88 -21.60
N CYS A 71 -12.87 -13.52 -20.34
CA CYS A 71 -13.51 -14.10 -19.15
C CYS A 71 -14.44 -13.12 -18.41
N ASN A 72 -14.58 -11.88 -18.91
CA ASN A 72 -15.39 -10.82 -18.31
C ASN A 72 -15.03 -10.48 -16.85
N ALA A 73 -13.85 -10.89 -16.37
CA ALA A 73 -13.38 -10.58 -15.04
C ALA A 73 -12.99 -9.11 -14.92
N LEU A 74 -13.38 -8.47 -13.81
CA LEU A 74 -12.88 -7.16 -13.42
C LEU A 74 -11.45 -7.31 -12.89
N CYS A 75 -10.52 -6.58 -13.51
CA CYS A 75 -9.10 -6.57 -13.20
C CYS A 75 -8.68 -5.16 -12.78
N TYR A 76 -7.57 -5.05 -12.05
CA TYR A 76 -7.00 -3.77 -11.64
C TYR A 76 -5.62 -3.62 -12.27
N ALA A 77 -5.20 -2.38 -12.53
CA ALA A 77 -3.82 -2.06 -12.84
C ALA A 77 -2.88 -2.60 -11.77
N ASP A 78 -1.65 -2.87 -12.16
CA ASP A 78 -0.60 -3.22 -11.23
C ASP A 78 -0.44 -2.06 -10.22
N ALA A 79 -0.56 -2.37 -8.94
CA ALA A 79 -0.44 -1.40 -7.85
C ALA A 79 0.20 -2.07 -6.62
N PRO A 80 0.91 -1.33 -5.75
CA PRO A 80 1.65 -1.88 -4.61
C PRO A 80 0.70 -2.21 -3.45
N PHE A 81 -0.21 -3.14 -3.67
CA PHE A 81 -1.17 -3.64 -2.70
C PHE A 81 -1.14 -5.15 -2.72
N TYR A 82 -1.08 -5.75 -1.54
CA TYR A 82 -1.38 -7.16 -1.45
C TYR A 82 -2.87 -7.43 -1.78
N PRO A 83 -3.20 -8.66 -2.22
CA PRO A 83 -4.59 -9.07 -2.32
C PRO A 83 -5.31 -8.86 -0.99
N ASP A 84 -6.55 -8.37 -1.03
CA ASP A 84 -7.41 -8.19 0.16
C ASP A 84 -6.79 -7.36 1.30
N THR A 85 -5.91 -6.41 1.01
CA THR A 85 -5.46 -5.40 1.98
C THR A 85 -6.06 -4.03 1.67
N ARG A 86 -6.31 -3.27 2.74
CA ARG A 86 -6.85 -1.90 2.69
C ARG A 86 -5.77 -0.83 2.54
N LEU A 87 -4.53 -1.17 2.92
CA LEU A 87 -3.37 -0.28 2.84
C LEU A 87 -2.35 -0.84 1.85
N ALA A 88 -1.46 0.03 1.38
CA ALA A 88 -0.39 -0.33 0.47
C ALA A 88 0.60 -1.30 1.13
N SER A 89 1.26 -2.12 0.31
CA SER A 89 2.19 -3.15 0.77
C SER A 89 3.29 -2.62 1.70
N PRO A 90 3.90 -1.42 1.51
CA PRO A 90 4.94 -0.96 2.42
C PRO A 90 4.42 -0.74 3.86
N ILE A 91 3.15 -0.36 4.02
CA ILE A 91 2.52 -0.20 5.35
C ILE A 91 2.20 -1.57 5.95
N VAL A 92 1.68 -2.49 5.13
CA VAL A 92 1.41 -3.88 5.55
C VAL A 92 2.70 -4.55 6.02
N ASP A 93 3.77 -4.39 5.25
CA ASP A 93 5.10 -4.91 5.56
C ASP A 93 5.63 -4.38 6.88
N LEU A 94 5.53 -3.07 7.09
CA LEU A 94 5.96 -2.43 8.33
C LEU A 94 5.16 -2.96 9.53
N CYS A 95 3.84 -3.14 9.40
CA CYS A 95 3.00 -3.71 10.45
C CYS A 95 3.46 -5.12 10.83
N ILE A 96 3.77 -5.96 9.84
CA ILE A 96 4.19 -7.35 10.05
C ILE A 96 5.56 -7.41 10.72
N LEU A 97 6.54 -6.67 10.21
CA LEU A 97 7.90 -6.64 10.78
C LEU A 97 7.89 -6.17 12.24
N LEU A 98 7.16 -5.10 12.55
CA LEU A 98 7.07 -4.60 13.93
C LEU A 98 6.33 -5.59 14.84
N SER A 99 5.30 -6.27 14.32
CA SER A 99 4.54 -7.28 15.08
C SER A 99 5.37 -8.51 15.48
N GLN A 100 6.49 -8.77 14.80
CA GLN A 100 7.43 -9.82 15.19
C GLN A 100 8.26 -9.45 16.43
N GLN A 101 8.36 -8.15 16.73
CA GLN A 101 9.20 -7.62 17.81
C GLN A 101 8.40 -7.13 19.02
N MET A 102 7.13 -6.76 18.81
CA MET A 102 6.32 -6.17 19.88
C MET A 102 4.83 -6.50 19.72
N PRO A 103 4.05 -6.45 20.83
CA PRO A 103 2.60 -6.65 20.78
C PRO A 103 1.88 -5.62 19.90
N PHE A 104 0.75 -5.99 19.29
CA PHE A 104 0.00 -5.14 18.35
C PHE A 104 -0.39 -3.74 18.88
N ASN A 105 -0.64 -3.62 20.20
CA ASN A 105 -0.88 -2.31 20.83
C ASN A 105 0.36 -1.40 20.76
N GLN A 106 1.54 -1.98 21.01
CA GLN A 106 2.80 -1.25 20.93
C GLN A 106 3.14 -0.93 19.47
N VAL A 107 2.82 -1.82 18.53
CA VAL A 107 2.96 -1.52 17.09
C VAL A 107 2.10 -0.32 16.69
N ALA A 108 0.83 -0.27 17.10
CA ALA A 108 -0.04 0.87 16.80
C ALA A 108 0.51 2.18 17.38
N GLN A 109 0.96 2.16 18.64
CA GLN A 109 1.60 3.32 19.27
C GLN A 109 2.91 3.71 18.57
N HIS A 110 3.68 2.73 18.10
CA HIS A 110 4.95 2.95 17.40
C HIS A 110 4.73 3.58 16.03
N LEU A 111 3.77 3.07 15.27
CA LEU A 111 3.34 3.66 13.99
C LEU A 111 2.82 5.08 14.20
N LEU A 112 1.99 5.31 15.22
CA LEU A 112 1.46 6.65 15.52
C LEU A 112 2.58 7.63 15.86
N ALA A 113 3.61 7.19 16.60
CA ALA A 113 4.80 8.00 16.89
C ALA A 113 5.66 8.29 15.64
N MET A 114 5.53 7.49 14.57
CA MET A 114 6.07 7.78 13.23
C MET A 114 5.12 8.62 12.37
N GLY A 115 3.97 9.05 12.91
CA GLY A 115 2.95 9.76 12.15
C GLY A 115 2.15 8.86 11.20
N ILE A 116 2.13 7.54 11.40
CA ILE A 116 1.33 6.58 10.61
C ILE A 116 0.17 6.08 11.47
N VAL A 117 -1.06 6.19 10.96
CA VAL A 117 -2.26 5.75 11.67
C VAL A 117 -2.68 4.36 11.16
N VAL A 118 -2.55 3.36 12.02
CA VAL A 118 -3.10 2.01 11.79
C VAL A 118 -3.64 1.48 13.11
N ASP A 119 -4.90 1.06 13.13
CA ASP A 119 -5.51 0.50 14.33
C ASP A 119 -5.00 -0.91 14.64
N ARG A 120 -5.12 -1.31 15.90
CA ARG A 120 -4.70 -2.62 16.40
C ARG A 120 -5.34 -3.79 15.66
N GLY A 121 -6.63 -3.67 15.31
CA GLY A 121 -7.38 -4.72 14.62
C GLY A 121 -6.82 -4.97 13.23
N THR A 122 -6.54 -3.89 12.49
CA THR A 122 -5.90 -3.95 11.18
C THR A 122 -4.51 -4.57 11.25
N ILE A 123 -3.67 -4.16 12.22
CA ILE A 123 -2.33 -4.74 12.43
C ILE A 123 -2.43 -6.25 12.69
N ARG A 124 -3.33 -6.66 13.59
CA ARG A 124 -3.56 -8.08 13.90
C ARG A 124 -4.00 -8.87 12.67
N ASN A 125 -4.90 -8.30 11.86
CA ASN A 125 -5.36 -8.94 10.62
C ASN A 125 -4.19 -9.19 9.66
N TYR A 126 -3.35 -8.17 9.42
CA TYR A 126 -2.16 -8.34 8.59
C TYR A 126 -1.19 -9.37 9.18
N ALA A 127 -0.86 -9.29 10.46
CA ALA A 127 0.06 -10.23 11.11
C ALA A 127 -0.45 -11.69 11.13
N SER A 128 -1.76 -11.91 10.99
CA SER A 128 -2.35 -13.27 10.94
C SER A 128 -2.26 -13.95 9.58
N ARG A 129 -1.78 -13.25 8.55
CA ARG A 129 -1.72 -13.72 7.16
C ARG A 129 -0.27 -13.94 6.74
N ASP A 130 -0.09 -14.86 5.80
CA ASP A 130 1.21 -15.09 5.16
C ASP A 130 1.36 -14.20 3.91
N PHE A 131 2.43 -13.40 3.89
CA PHE A 131 2.84 -12.54 2.78
C PHE A 131 4.24 -12.89 2.26
N GLY A 132 4.84 -14.00 2.77
CA GLY A 132 6.21 -14.39 2.48
C GLY A 132 7.25 -13.58 3.27
N ALA A 133 8.53 -13.81 2.96
CA ALA A 133 9.63 -13.10 3.58
C ALA A 133 9.64 -11.63 3.14
N ILE A 134 9.54 -10.72 4.10
CA ILE A 134 9.58 -9.28 3.85
C ILE A 134 11.04 -8.81 3.92
N PRO A 135 11.61 -8.29 2.81
CA PRO A 135 12.96 -7.77 2.83
C PRO A 135 13.01 -6.49 3.67
N ALA A 136 13.91 -6.45 4.64
CA ALA A 136 14.03 -5.35 5.59
C ALA A 136 15.50 -5.03 5.88
N THR A 137 15.74 -3.80 6.32
CA THR A 137 17.04 -3.38 6.84
C THR A 137 16.89 -2.73 8.20
N ASN A 138 17.95 -2.77 9.00
CA ASN A 138 17.99 -2.04 10.26
C ASN A 138 18.41 -0.59 9.98
N LEU A 139 17.52 0.36 10.25
CA LEU A 139 17.78 1.79 10.14
C LEU A 139 17.53 2.45 11.50
N PHE A 140 18.58 3.01 12.10
CA PHE A 140 18.55 3.60 13.45
C PHE A 140 18.04 2.66 14.56
N GLY A 141 18.27 1.35 14.44
CA GLY A 141 17.76 0.36 15.40
C GLY A 141 16.38 -0.20 15.07
N PHE A 142 15.73 0.25 13.97
CA PHE A 142 14.39 -0.15 13.57
C PHE A 142 14.43 -1.01 12.31
N LEU A 143 13.63 -2.09 12.26
CA LEU A 143 13.44 -2.83 11.01
C LEU A 143 12.50 -2.06 10.09
N LEU A 144 13.05 -1.54 9.00
CA LEU A 144 12.31 -0.84 7.96
C LEU A 144 12.19 -1.74 6.72
N PRO A 145 10.98 -1.95 6.16
CA PRO A 145 10.82 -2.64 4.89
C PRO A 145 11.62 -1.94 3.78
N LEU A 146 12.34 -2.71 2.96
CA LEU A 146 13.03 -2.15 1.78
C LEU A 146 12.06 -1.40 0.84
N PRO A 147 10.82 -1.86 0.59
CA PRO A 147 9.82 -1.09 -0.16
C PRO A 147 9.65 0.35 0.35
N LEU A 148 9.55 0.52 1.66
CA LEU A 148 9.34 1.83 2.28
C LEU A 148 10.62 2.69 2.20
N LEU A 149 11.79 2.07 2.41
CA LEU A 149 13.07 2.76 2.25
C LEU A 149 13.29 3.24 0.81
N ASN A 150 13.03 2.38 -0.17
CA ASN A 150 13.16 2.72 -1.59
C ASN A 150 12.22 3.87 -1.98
N LEU A 151 10.98 3.86 -1.49
CA LEU A 151 10.06 4.98 -1.70
C LEU A 151 10.60 6.28 -1.10
N ALA A 152 11.20 6.21 0.08
CA ALA A 152 11.76 7.38 0.72
C ALA A 152 12.98 7.93 -0.04
N THR A 153 13.89 7.06 -0.48
CA THR A 153 15.01 7.46 -1.35
C THR A 153 14.50 8.05 -2.67
N PHE A 154 13.48 7.44 -3.27
CA PHE A 154 12.87 7.91 -4.51
C PHE A 154 12.20 9.29 -4.34
N ALA A 155 11.51 9.52 -3.22
CA ALA A 155 10.92 10.81 -2.90
C ALA A 155 11.97 11.92 -2.71
N LEU A 156 13.11 11.59 -2.09
CA LEU A 156 14.22 12.54 -1.88
C LEU A 156 14.95 12.93 -3.17
N SER A 157 15.13 11.99 -4.10
CA SER A 157 15.86 12.24 -5.35
C SER A 157 15.08 13.02 -6.41
N ARG A 158 13.84 13.45 -6.12
CA ARG A 158 12.97 14.09 -7.11
C ARG A 158 13.08 15.62 -7.12
N GLU A 159 13.61 16.14 -8.22
CA GLU A 159 13.57 17.56 -8.59
C GLU A 159 12.22 17.94 -9.26
N GLY A 160 11.10 17.78 -8.56
CA GLY A 160 9.80 18.33 -8.99
C GLY A 160 9.07 17.64 -10.16
N ARG A 161 9.57 16.54 -10.72
CA ARG A 161 8.88 15.74 -11.77
C ARG A 161 7.73 14.93 -11.19
N PRO A 162 6.56 14.71 -11.82
CA PRO A 162 5.48 13.85 -11.30
C PRO A 162 5.93 12.41 -10.98
N ILE A 163 5.36 11.77 -9.96
CA ILE A 163 5.61 10.33 -9.70
C ILE A 163 4.89 9.52 -10.77
N VAL A 164 5.63 8.61 -11.40
CA VAL A 164 5.07 7.62 -12.31
C VAL A 164 4.77 6.33 -11.52
N GLY A 165 3.56 5.79 -11.64
CA GLY A 165 3.15 4.58 -10.91
C GLY A 165 4.09 3.38 -11.13
N ALA A 166 4.66 3.24 -12.33
CA ALA A 166 5.64 2.20 -12.64
C ALA A 166 6.92 2.28 -11.78
N GLU A 167 7.38 3.48 -11.43
CA GLU A 167 8.56 3.68 -10.58
C GLU A 167 8.25 3.30 -9.12
N VAL A 168 7.05 3.65 -8.65
CA VAL A 168 6.55 3.26 -7.32
C VAL A 168 6.43 1.75 -7.20
N LEU A 169 5.89 1.09 -8.23
CA LEU A 169 5.80 -0.35 -8.32
C LEU A 169 7.17 -1.03 -8.19
N ALA A 170 8.16 -0.55 -8.96
CA ALA A 170 9.52 -1.05 -8.89
C ALA A 170 10.14 -0.85 -7.50
N ALA A 171 9.98 0.34 -6.90
CA ALA A 171 10.44 0.65 -5.56
C ALA A 171 9.83 -0.29 -4.50
N CYS A 172 8.55 -0.65 -4.67
CA CYS A 172 7.83 -1.53 -3.77
C CYS A 172 8.12 -3.03 -3.98
N GLY A 173 8.96 -3.41 -4.96
CA GLY A 173 9.22 -4.82 -5.26
C GLY A 173 8.11 -5.51 -6.07
N PHE A 174 7.25 -4.73 -6.73
CA PHE A 174 6.22 -5.20 -7.67
C PHE A 174 6.67 -4.88 -9.10
N PRO A 175 7.56 -5.67 -9.73
CA PRO A 175 7.97 -5.38 -11.10
C PRO A 175 6.77 -5.45 -12.05
N PRO A 176 6.61 -4.49 -12.97
CA PRO A 176 5.52 -4.51 -13.94
C PRO A 176 5.62 -5.77 -14.81
N ALA A 177 4.50 -6.51 -14.87
CA ALA A 177 4.25 -7.64 -15.76
C ALA A 177 5.33 -8.74 -15.87
N ASN A 178 5.43 -9.63 -14.86
CA ASN A 178 5.61 -11.07 -15.14
C ASN A 178 5.27 -11.96 -13.93
N ARG A 179 4.00 -12.06 -13.50
CA ARG A 179 3.61 -13.10 -12.52
C ARG A 179 2.32 -13.82 -12.86
N ALA A 180 2.34 -15.12 -12.57
CA ALA A 180 1.19 -16.01 -12.50
C ALA A 180 0.31 -15.63 -11.30
N PRO A 181 -1.02 -15.84 -11.39
CA PRO A 181 -1.94 -15.47 -10.32
C PRO A 181 -1.58 -16.24 -9.04
N PRO A 182 -1.51 -15.59 -7.87
CA PRO A 182 -1.58 -16.33 -6.62
C PRO A 182 -2.99 -16.91 -6.50
N HIS A 183 -3.05 -18.17 -6.08
CA HIS A 183 -4.25 -18.97 -5.97
C HIS A 183 -5.39 -18.29 -5.19
N GLY A 184 -6.60 -18.46 -5.73
CA GLY A 184 -7.92 -18.40 -5.10
C GLY A 184 -8.09 -17.50 -3.87
N ARG A 185 -8.64 -16.30 -4.08
CA ARG A 185 -9.29 -15.47 -3.04
C ARG A 185 -10.27 -14.48 -3.68
N ALA A 186 -11.20 -14.01 -2.85
CA ALA A 186 -12.41 -13.20 -3.09
C ALA A 186 -12.61 -12.61 -4.49
N THR A 187 -13.84 -12.73 -5.02
CA THR A 187 -14.14 -12.16 -6.35
C THR A 187 -13.95 -10.64 -6.33
N PRO A 188 -13.48 -10.02 -7.43
CA PRO A 188 -13.31 -8.57 -7.53
C PRO A 188 -14.54 -7.77 -7.05
N LYS A 189 -15.75 -8.31 -7.24
CA LYS A 189 -17.02 -7.72 -6.78
C LYS A 189 -17.12 -7.59 -5.25
N GLU A 190 -16.64 -8.56 -4.48
CA GLU A 190 -16.64 -8.51 -3.01
C GLU A 190 -15.58 -7.54 -2.46
N ARG A 191 -14.54 -7.26 -3.24
CA ARG A 191 -13.52 -6.26 -2.90
C ARG A 191 -14.05 -4.84 -3.16
N ASP A 192 -14.72 -4.66 -4.30
CA ASP A 192 -15.33 -3.37 -4.64
C ASP A 192 -16.38 -2.91 -3.62
N GLN A 193 -17.25 -3.82 -3.16
CA GLN A 193 -18.27 -3.49 -2.17
C GLN A 193 -17.68 -3.05 -0.83
N ARG A 194 -16.53 -3.62 -0.43
CA ARG A 194 -15.86 -3.28 0.83
C ARG A 194 -15.29 -1.88 0.82
N ASP A 195 -14.50 -1.51 -0.21
CA ASP A 195 -13.96 -0.13 -0.20
C ASP A 195 -15.04 0.93 -0.49
N GLU A 196 -16.16 0.60 -1.16
CA GLU A 196 -17.29 1.53 -1.36
C GLU A 196 -18.10 1.79 -0.09
N GLN A 197 -18.25 0.79 0.78
CA GLN A 197 -18.85 0.98 2.11
C GLN A 197 -17.97 1.87 2.98
N GLU A 198 -16.66 1.67 2.95
CA GLU A 198 -15.70 2.46 3.74
C GLU A 198 -15.58 3.90 3.24
N GLU A 199 -15.65 4.15 1.92
CA GLU A 199 -15.67 5.51 1.38
C GLU A 199 -16.94 6.27 1.78
N LYS A 200 -18.04 5.56 2.04
CA LYS A 200 -19.27 6.16 2.58
C LYS A 200 -19.14 6.45 4.08
N GLU A 201 -18.57 5.53 4.85
CA GLU A 201 -18.31 5.72 6.29
C GLU A 201 -17.30 6.86 6.55
N GLU A 202 -16.26 7.05 5.72
CA GLU A 202 -15.32 8.18 5.85
C GLU A 202 -15.94 9.54 5.46
N ARG A 203 -17.09 9.55 4.77
CA ARG A 203 -17.80 10.77 4.32
C ARG A 203 -18.95 11.17 5.26
N GLU A 204 -19.37 10.30 6.18
CA GLU A 204 -20.34 10.62 7.22
C GLU A 204 -19.61 11.06 8.50
N PRO A 205 -19.78 12.32 8.95
CA PRO A 205 -19.11 12.87 10.13
C PRO A 205 -19.65 12.35 11.47
#